data_AF-A0A9D6SV16-F1
#
_entry.id   AF-A0A9D6SV16-F1
#
_cell.length_a   1.000
_cell.length_b   1.000
_cell.length_c   1.000
_cell.angle_alpha   90.00
_cell.angle_beta   90.00
_cell.angle_gamma   90.00
#
_symmetry.space_group_name_H-M   'P 1'
#
loop_
_entity.id
_entity.type
_entity.pdbx_description
1 polymer ?
#
loop_
_entity_poly.entity_id
_entity_poly.type
_entity_poly.pdbx_seq_one_letter_code
_entity_poly.pdbx_strand_id
1 'polypeptide(L)'
;MRIGLAYDLKDRVPVNGTHPDDALEEYDSHETVEGIAAAHEAAGHSTARLGGGREFLDDILREKVDLVFNIAEGLGNYRSREAQV
;
A
#
# COMPACT_ATOMS: atom_id res chain seq x y z
N MET A 1 15.75 10.50 4.64
CA MET A 1 14.37 10.95 4.40
C MET A 1 13.44 10.02 5.15
N ARG A 2 12.26 10.50 5.54
CA ARG A 2 11.18 9.68 6.03
C ARG A 2 10.24 9.36 4.87
N ILE A 3 10.19 8.10 4.46
CA ILE A 3 9.44 7.62 3.31
C ILE A 3 8.14 6.97 3.79
N GLY A 4 7.01 7.50 3.34
CA GLY A 4 5.71 6.88 3.55
C GLY A 4 5.48 5.76 2.54
N LEU A 5 4.95 4.62 2.99
CA LEU A 5 4.61 3.48 2.14
C LEU A 5 3.09 3.36 2.05
N ALA A 6 2.55 3.57 0.86
CA ALA A 6 1.13 3.35 0.57
C ALA A 6 0.97 1.98 -0.11
N TYR A 7 0.09 1.13 0.43
CA TYR A 7 -0.05 -0.28 0.02
C TYR A 7 -1.44 -0.83 0.38
N ASP A 8 -1.90 -1.87 -0.32
CA ASP A 8 -3.19 -2.52 -0.05
C ASP A 8 -2.98 -4.01 0.27
N LEU A 9 -3.18 -4.41 1.53
CA LEU A 9 -2.91 -5.80 1.93
C LEU A 9 -4.04 -6.76 1.52
N LYS A 10 -3.66 -7.93 0.97
CA LYS A 10 -4.60 -9.02 0.63
C LYS A 10 -5.47 -9.44 1.81
N ASP A 11 -4.92 -9.46 3.02
CA ASP A 11 -5.62 -9.94 4.23
C ASP A 11 -6.65 -8.96 4.81
N ARG A 12 -6.70 -7.72 4.30
CA ARG A 12 -7.68 -6.71 4.71
C ARG A 12 -8.94 -6.70 3.85
N VAL A 13 -8.96 -7.44 2.74
CA VAL A 13 -10.13 -7.54 1.88
C VAL A 13 -10.92 -8.81 2.18
N PRO A 14 -12.20 -8.71 2.58
CA PRO A 14 -13.04 -9.87 2.74
C PRO A 14 -13.36 -10.49 1.37
N VAL A 15 -12.69 -11.60 1.05
CA VAL A 15 -13.03 -12.41 -0.12
C VAL A 15 -14.20 -13.33 0.25
N ASN A 16 -15.36 -13.09 -0.35
CA ASN A 16 -16.47 -14.04 -0.33
C ASN A 16 -16.32 -15.11 -1.44
N GLY A 17 -17.06 -16.21 -1.34
CA GLY A 17 -16.97 -17.34 -2.29
C GLY A 17 -17.46 -17.06 -3.72
N THR A 18 -17.72 -15.80 -4.09
CA THR A 18 -18.14 -15.42 -5.46
C THR A 18 -17.04 -14.73 -6.24
N HIS A 19 -15.89 -14.44 -5.62
CA HIS A 19 -14.76 -13.83 -6.29
C HIS A 19 -13.92 -14.87 -7.05
N PRO A 20 -13.35 -14.50 -8.21
CA PRO A 20 -12.31 -15.28 -8.88
C PRO A 20 -11.10 -15.55 -7.96
N ASP A 21 -10.37 -16.63 -8.24
CA ASP A 21 -9.17 -17.01 -7.47
C ASP A 21 -8.08 -15.92 -7.49
N ASP A 22 -8.06 -15.09 -8.55
CA ASP A 22 -7.10 -14.00 -8.76
C ASP A 22 -7.61 -12.62 -8.32
N ALA A 23 -8.75 -12.55 -7.63
CA ALA A 23 -9.41 -11.28 -7.29
C ALA A 23 -8.57 -10.31 -6.44
N LEU A 24 -7.51 -10.80 -5.79
CA LEU A 24 -6.58 -10.01 -4.99
C LEU A 24 -5.13 -10.11 -5.49
N GLU A 25 -4.88 -10.57 -6.72
CA GLU A 25 -3.48 -10.71 -7.19
C GLU A 25 -2.73 -9.38 -7.28
N GLU A 26 -3.46 -8.29 -7.51
CA GLU A 26 -2.91 -6.93 -7.55
C GLU A 26 -2.61 -6.36 -6.15
N TYR A 27 -3.01 -7.05 -5.07
CA TYR A 27 -2.82 -6.57 -3.69
C TYR A 27 -1.53 -7.14 -3.07
N ASP A 28 -1.03 -6.47 -2.05
CA ASP A 28 0.26 -6.76 -1.45
C ASP A 28 0.22 -7.82 -0.35
N SER A 29 1.37 -8.47 -0.16
CA SER A 29 1.65 -9.27 1.01
C SER A 29 2.39 -8.45 2.06
N HIS A 30 2.29 -8.84 3.33
CA HIS A 30 3.14 -8.28 4.39
C HIS A 30 4.63 -8.44 4.06
N GLU A 31 5.02 -9.57 3.47
CA GLU A 31 6.41 -9.82 3.08
C GLU A 31 6.92 -8.80 2.06
N THR A 32 6.11 -8.45 1.06
CA THR A 32 6.45 -7.41 0.07
C THR A 32 6.65 -6.06 0.74
N VAL A 33 5.69 -5.68 1.60
CA VAL A 33 5.66 -4.40 2.30
C VAL A 33 6.85 -4.27 3.27
N GLU A 34 7.19 -5.34 3.99
CA GLU A 34 8.37 -5.42 4.86
C GLU A 34 9.68 -5.39 4.07
N GLY A 35 9.76 -6.10 2.95
CA GLY A 35 10.95 -6.11 2.10
C GLY A 35 11.27 -4.72 1.53
N ILE A 36 10.26 -3.98 1.07
CA ILE A 36 10.42 -2.61 0.58
C ILE A 36 10.87 -1.66 1.69
N ALA A 37 10.29 -1.79 2.89
CA ALA A 37 10.71 -0.98 4.03
C ALA A 37 12.17 -1.25 4.40
N ALA A 38 12.55 -2.51 4.52
CA ALA A 38 13.91 -2.91 4.81
C ALA A 38 14.91 -2.41 3.76
N ALA A 39 14.53 -2.40 2.47
CA ALA A 39 15.37 -1.86 1.40
C ALA A 39 15.59 -0.34 1.54
N HIS A 40 14.55 0.43 1.87
CA HIS A 40 14.70 1.86 2.13
C HIS A 40 15.50 2.15 3.41
N GLU A 41 15.32 1.34 4.45
CA GLU A 41 16.07 1.46 5.70
C GLU A 41 17.56 1.15 5.51
N ALA A 42 17.88 0.12 4.74
CA ALA A 42 19.25 -0.20 4.35
C ALA A 42 19.91 0.92 3.53
N ALA A 43 19.13 1.71 2.80
CA ALA A 43 19.60 2.89 2.09
C ALA A 43 19.74 4.15 2.99
N GLY A 44 19.52 4.04 4.30
CA GLY A 44 19.65 5.14 5.26
C GLY A 44 18.42 6.04 5.34
N HIS A 45 17.23 5.53 5.01
CA HIS A 45 15.96 6.22 5.19
C HIS A 45 15.17 5.63 6.36
N SER A 46 14.15 6.32 6.84
CA SER A 46 13.16 5.75 7.76
C SER A 46 11.84 5.57 7.03
N THR A 47 11.04 4.61 7.47
CA THR A 47 9.77 4.28 6.83
C THR A 47 8.58 4.60 7.73
N ALA A 48 7.44 4.92 7.12
CA ALA A 48 6.16 5.04 7.80
C ALA A 48 5.12 4.24 6.99
N ARG A 49 4.35 3.41 7.68
CA ARG A 49 3.23 2.68 7.07
C ARG A 49 2.06 3.62 6.93
N LEU A 50 1.57 3.83 5.71
CA LEU A 50 0.41 4.68 5.45
C LEU A 50 -0.82 3.86 5.04
N GLY A 51 -0.66 2.57 4.72
CA GLY A 51 -1.77 1.73 4.26
C GLY A 51 -2.34 2.21 2.92
N GLY A 52 -3.61 1.88 2.68
CA GLY A 52 -4.28 2.10 1.40
C GLY A 52 -5.68 2.69 1.56
N GLY A 53 -6.25 3.16 0.45
CA GLY A 53 -7.60 3.74 0.41
C GLY A 53 -7.84 4.82 1.48
N ARG A 54 -8.78 4.55 2.41
CA ARG A 54 -9.13 5.51 3.46
C ARG A 54 -8.04 5.66 4.52
N GLU A 55 -7.35 4.58 4.86
CA GLU A 55 -6.27 4.59 5.85
C GLU A 55 -5.14 5.52 5.39
N PHE A 56 -4.77 5.42 4.11
CA PHE A 56 -3.80 6.34 3.49
C PHE A 56 -4.17 7.80 3.70
N LEU A 57 -5.42 8.18 3.41
CA LEU A 57 -5.88 9.57 3.59
C LEU A 57 -5.81 10.02 5.05
N ASP A 58 -6.10 9.13 6.00
CA ASP A 58 -6.06 9.47 7.42
C ASP A 58 -4.60 9.55 7.93
N ASP A 59 -3.72 8.68 7.45
CA ASP A 59 -2.33 8.60 7.89
C ASP A 59 -1.42 9.64 7.23
N ILE A 60 -1.58 9.93 5.93
CA ILE A 60 -0.76 10.94 5.25
C ILE A 60 -0.97 12.35 5.82
N LEU A 61 -2.16 12.62 6.38
CA LEU A 61 -2.46 13.89 7.05
C LEU A 61 -1.82 13.99 8.44
N ARG A 62 -1.51 12.86 9.08
CA ARG A 62 -0.86 12.79 10.40
C ARG A 62 0.64 12.68 10.31
N GLU A 63 1.12 11.91 9.33
CA GLU A 63 2.52 11.57 9.18
C GLU A 63 3.27 12.63 8.38
N LYS A 64 4.35 13.15 8.97
CA LYS A 64 5.29 14.01 8.25
C LYS A 64 6.29 13.14 7.50
N VAL A 65 6.04 12.89 6.22
CA VAL A 65 6.93 12.17 5.31
C VAL A 65 7.47 13.14 4.25
N ASP A 66 8.68 12.87 3.78
CA ASP A 66 9.32 13.67 2.72
C ASP A 66 8.86 13.22 1.32
N LEU A 67 8.50 11.94 1.20
CA LEU A 67 8.10 11.28 -0.05
C LEU A 67 7.18 10.10 0.27
N VAL A 68 6.24 9.81 -0.64
CA VAL A 68 5.42 8.60 -0.61
C VAL A 68 5.89 7.65 -1.71
N PHE A 69 6.23 6.43 -1.34
CA PHE A 69 6.44 5.33 -2.27
C PHE A 69 5.13 4.55 -2.37
N ASN A 70 4.43 4.72 -3.48
CA ASN A 70 3.10 4.15 -3.69
C ASN A 70 3.21 2.80 -4.42
N ILE A 71 2.65 1.77 -3.80
CA ILE A 71 2.33 0.47 -4.42
C ILE A 71 0.84 0.11 -4.22
N ALA A 72 0.05 1.02 -3.64
CA ALA A 72 -1.38 0.84 -3.48
C ALA A 72 -2.12 0.98 -4.82
N GLU A 73 -3.26 0.33 -4.86
CA GLU A 73 -4.06 -0.02 -6.00
C GLU A 73 -5.51 0.39 -5.71
N GLY A 74 -6.00 1.50 -6.29
CA GLY A 74 -7.33 2.01 -5.95
C GLY A 74 -8.47 1.07 -6.37
N LEU A 75 -9.62 1.11 -5.72
CA LEU A 75 -10.67 0.09 -5.86
C LEU A 75 -11.29 -0.03 -7.27
N GLY A 76 -12.07 -1.11 -7.53
CA GLY A 76 -12.92 -1.23 -8.72
C GLY A 76 -12.30 -1.96 -9.92
N ASN A 77 -12.99 -1.92 -11.07
CA ASN A 77 -12.66 -2.66 -12.30
C ASN A 77 -12.30 -1.75 -13.50
N TYR A 78 -11.83 -0.53 -13.22
CA TYR A 78 -11.46 0.48 -14.21
C TYR A 78 -9.94 0.58 -14.40
N ARG A 79 -9.49 1.29 -15.43
CA ARG A 79 -8.06 1.41 -15.79
C ARG A 79 -7.34 2.40 -14.87
N SER A 80 -6.02 2.24 -14.73
CA SER A 80 -5.12 3.16 -13.99
C SER A 80 -5.48 3.27 -12.52
N ARG A 81 -5.59 2.12 -11.84
CA ARG A 81 -6.07 2.04 -10.45
C ARG A 81 -5.06 2.67 -9.48
N GLU A 82 -3.78 2.57 -9.79
CA GLU A 82 -2.64 3.12 -9.07
C GLU A 82 -2.68 4.66 -8.97
N ALA A 83 -3.35 5.32 -9.92
CA ALA A 83 -3.48 6.79 -9.95
C ALA A 83 -4.53 7.35 -8.97
N GLN A 84 -5.25 6.48 -8.25
CA GLN A 84 -6.22 6.88 -7.23
C GLN A 84 -5.57 7.25 -5.88
N VAL A 85 -4.27 7.01 -5.74
CA VAL A 85 -3.52 7.15 -4.48
C VAL A 85 -2.56 8.33 -4.57
#